data_AF-A0AAW0ELS0-F1
#
_entry.id   AF-A0AAW0ELS0-F1
#
_cell.length_a   1.000
_cell.length_b   1.000
_cell.length_c   1.000
_cell.angle_alpha   90.00
_cell.angle_beta   90.00
_cell.angle_gamma   90.00
#
_symmetry.space_group_name_H-M   'P 1'
#
loop_
_entity.id
_entity.type
_entity.pdbx_description
1 polymer ?
#
loop_
_entity_poly.entity_id
_entity_poly.type
_entity_poly.pdbx_seq_one_letter_code
_entity_poly.pdbx_strand_id
1 'polypeptide(L)'
;MFRGYWIVADMDGTLTPTPSRAHGEYLSLSHSRRTGLGFGARYQSCLPWLLLFLERGGSLCVVSTAGKRMWSQLYPDLAPALFHLSAAAAAATTTAPAAARDEETPGPLYLCGFTGAALFRSRSWEAVWADMDRLHPHWRAPPAGDACAAAAAMVPPAGVALEEWAEYREQGGSTATDDADAATPALTTMDAATCALAVQEGRLALVRFFEHAAYVCGHDAARAHEFFAGCLSTKYHSVFAELLRGLLAEARASASHDSVNAPDEHGATGPSHVCFAASRLLSPAALAQHGYFLTKTGDALVDAQVVPRADGTVADGAAVAQVVVMGIPMRYFDRVFPPAGASPAGDWHCCPRSAEAGATARQRLEDAGLELKSQPNSVCLHRRGVDKATCVRWLLARHRHRQSHPLTFELSRALAFGDVPETVDAPLTTFPPMGFLSLSPKSGAAAGLVEMERVRGGASGRPHMWHVGGEEEGTAVFLEELLTQCTHEDQQRGQPSGRATPSRAVNWFSPDRVAACAERARERVEAELRQRKKDASPPPRPRPESTTHSLPTTVELPHAAL
;
A
#
# COMPACT_ATOMS: atom_id res chain seq x y z
N MET A 1 3.38 -27.53 9.52
CA MET A 1 4.51 -27.03 10.33
C MET A 1 4.21 -25.67 10.97
N PHE A 2 3.65 -24.71 10.23
CA PHE A 2 3.36 -23.34 10.68
C PHE A 2 1.89 -23.11 11.08
N ARG A 3 1.11 -24.17 11.35
CA ARG A 3 -0.28 -24.02 11.81
C ARG A 3 -0.34 -23.16 13.09
N GLY A 4 -1.14 -22.10 13.04
CA GLY A 4 -1.28 -21.13 14.13
C GLY A 4 -0.19 -20.04 14.18
N TYR A 5 0.72 -20.00 13.20
CA TYR A 5 1.66 -18.90 13.01
C TYR A 5 1.15 -17.92 11.96
N TRP A 6 1.47 -16.65 12.14
CA TRP A 6 0.92 -15.55 11.36
C TRP A 6 2.00 -14.59 10.84
N ILE A 7 1.90 -14.22 9.57
CA ILE A 7 2.60 -13.06 9.03
C ILE A 7 1.55 -11.98 8.76
N VAL A 8 1.74 -10.79 9.32
CA VAL A 8 0.91 -9.60 9.09
C VAL A 8 1.76 -8.57 8.35
N ALA A 9 1.59 -8.44 7.05
CA ALA A 9 2.49 -7.62 6.24
C ALA A 9 1.76 -6.46 5.59
N ASP A 10 2.41 -5.28 5.56
CA ASP A 10 2.08 -4.30 4.54
C ASP A 10 2.28 -4.86 3.13
N MET A 11 1.64 -4.29 2.12
CA MET A 11 1.82 -4.69 0.72
C MET A 11 2.89 -3.86 0.01
N ASP A 12 2.67 -2.56 -0.17
CA ASP A 12 3.50 -1.69 -1.00
C ASP A 12 4.80 -1.34 -0.25
N GLY A 13 5.97 -1.56 -0.87
CA GLY A 13 7.28 -1.39 -0.22
C GLY A 13 7.68 -2.54 0.72
N THR A 14 6.80 -3.52 0.93
CA THR A 14 7.02 -4.63 1.87
C THR A 14 6.94 -6.01 1.21
N LEU A 15 5.86 -6.32 0.47
CA LEU A 15 5.74 -7.55 -0.31
C LEU A 15 5.92 -7.30 -1.81
N THR A 16 5.39 -6.18 -2.28
CA THR A 16 5.54 -5.68 -3.65
C THR A 16 6.25 -4.33 -3.61
N PRO A 17 7.00 -3.95 -4.65
CA PRO A 17 7.61 -2.62 -4.72
C PRO A 17 6.59 -1.50 -4.60
N THR A 18 7.03 -0.35 -4.08
CA THR A 18 6.20 0.86 -4.11
C THR A 18 5.96 1.31 -5.55
N PRO A 19 4.83 1.97 -5.87
CA PRO A 19 4.59 2.52 -7.20
C PRO A 19 5.68 3.49 -7.63
N SER A 20 6.28 4.21 -6.69
CA SER A 20 7.40 5.12 -6.99
C SER A 20 8.63 4.39 -7.53
N ARG A 21 8.93 3.19 -7.01
CA ARG A 21 10.01 2.32 -7.51
C ARG A 21 9.61 1.60 -8.79
N ALA A 22 8.32 1.29 -8.96
CA ALA A 22 7.77 0.65 -10.15
C ALA A 22 7.31 1.63 -11.25
N HIS A 23 7.88 2.84 -11.32
CA HIS A 23 7.58 3.84 -12.34
C HIS A 23 6.08 4.21 -12.50
N GLY A 24 5.34 4.17 -11.41
CA GLY A 24 3.91 4.43 -11.35
C GLY A 24 3.02 3.20 -11.55
N GLU A 25 3.61 2.03 -11.80
CA GLU A 25 2.89 0.77 -11.98
C GLU A 25 2.64 0.04 -10.66
N TYR A 26 1.59 -0.77 -10.64
CA TYR A 26 1.22 -1.63 -9.51
C TYR A 26 1.45 -3.10 -9.90
N LEU A 27 2.64 -3.61 -9.61
CA LEU A 27 3.08 -4.92 -10.09
C LEU A 27 2.60 -6.05 -9.19
N SER A 28 2.38 -7.24 -9.78
CA SER A 28 2.17 -8.48 -9.03
C SER A 28 3.50 -9.02 -8.50
N LEU A 29 3.43 -10.00 -7.59
CA LEU A 29 4.61 -10.70 -7.06
C LEU A 29 5.38 -11.42 -8.17
N SER A 30 4.67 -12.13 -9.06
CA SER A 30 5.25 -12.85 -10.19
C SER A 30 5.82 -11.93 -11.26
N HIS A 31 5.17 -10.79 -11.52
CA HIS A 31 5.69 -9.79 -12.44
C HIS A 31 7.01 -9.22 -11.90
N SER A 32 7.02 -8.80 -10.63
CA SER A 32 8.22 -8.28 -9.96
C SER A 32 9.39 -9.26 -10.04
N ARG A 33 9.12 -10.55 -9.78
CA ARG A 33 10.12 -11.63 -9.92
C ARG A 33 10.65 -11.76 -11.35
N ARG A 34 9.80 -11.64 -12.36
CA ARG A 34 10.16 -11.85 -13.77
C ARG A 34 10.97 -10.70 -14.35
N THR A 35 10.58 -9.46 -14.06
CA THR A 35 11.22 -8.26 -14.61
C THR A 35 12.38 -7.77 -13.78
N GLY A 36 12.46 -8.20 -12.51
CA GLY A 36 13.53 -7.84 -11.59
C GLY A 36 13.57 -6.36 -11.25
N LEU A 37 12.52 -5.58 -11.56
CA LEU A 37 12.34 -4.18 -11.11
C LEU A 37 13.55 -3.25 -11.29
N GLY A 38 14.26 -3.37 -12.40
CA GLY A 38 15.48 -2.58 -12.64
C GLY A 38 16.73 -3.09 -11.91
N PHE A 39 16.61 -4.07 -11.00
CA PHE A 39 17.72 -4.83 -10.41
C PHE A 39 18.10 -6.08 -11.23
N GLY A 40 17.30 -6.40 -12.25
CA GLY A 40 17.56 -7.49 -13.19
C GLY A 40 17.63 -8.86 -12.51
N ALA A 41 18.55 -9.71 -12.95
CA ALA A 41 18.67 -11.09 -12.49
C ALA A 41 19.01 -11.26 -10.99
N ARG A 42 19.32 -10.17 -10.28
CA ARG A 42 19.67 -10.18 -8.85
C ARG A 42 18.51 -9.84 -7.93
N TYR A 43 17.33 -9.53 -8.47
CA TYR A 43 16.15 -9.23 -7.67
C TYR A 43 15.70 -10.44 -6.84
N GLN A 44 15.49 -10.23 -5.54
CA GLN A 44 14.99 -11.28 -4.64
C GLN A 44 13.51 -11.13 -4.34
N SER A 45 12.72 -12.08 -4.84
CA SER A 45 11.27 -12.11 -4.62
C SER A 45 10.92 -12.87 -3.34
N CYS A 46 10.01 -12.34 -2.54
CA CYS A 46 9.45 -13.04 -1.37
C CYS A 46 8.42 -14.12 -1.74
N LEU A 47 7.96 -14.18 -2.99
CA LEU A 47 6.90 -15.10 -3.45
C LEU A 47 7.18 -16.58 -3.11
N PRO A 48 8.36 -17.17 -3.37
CA PRO A 48 8.62 -18.57 -3.04
C PRO A 48 8.45 -18.88 -1.56
N TRP A 49 8.81 -17.93 -0.70
CA TRP A 49 8.77 -18.08 0.75
C TRP A 49 7.36 -17.90 1.32
N LEU A 50 6.57 -16.99 0.75
CA LEU A 50 5.14 -16.86 1.08
C LEU A 50 4.37 -18.13 0.69
N LEU A 51 4.65 -18.69 -0.48
CA LEU A 51 4.07 -19.97 -0.92
C LEU A 51 4.42 -21.09 0.06
N LEU A 52 5.71 -21.25 0.39
CA LEU A 52 6.16 -22.25 1.36
C LEU A 52 5.46 -22.09 2.73
N PHE A 53 5.35 -20.86 3.22
CA PHE A 53 4.71 -20.60 4.52
C PHE A 53 3.23 -21.00 4.53
N LEU A 54 2.49 -20.63 3.47
CA LEU A 54 1.08 -21.00 3.28
C LEU A 54 0.89 -22.51 3.12
N GLU A 55 1.68 -23.16 2.25
CA GLU A 55 1.64 -24.61 2.02
C GLU A 55 1.88 -25.42 3.30
N ARG A 56 2.66 -24.86 4.23
CA ARG A 56 2.99 -25.49 5.51
C ARG A 56 2.05 -25.09 6.66
N GLY A 57 0.91 -24.46 6.34
CA GLY A 57 -0.18 -24.16 7.26
C GLY A 57 -0.12 -22.77 7.92
N GLY A 58 0.84 -21.92 7.54
CA GLY A 58 1.01 -20.58 8.10
C GLY A 58 -0.02 -19.58 7.54
N SER A 59 -0.58 -18.71 8.37
CA SER A 59 -1.61 -17.74 7.95
C SER A 59 -0.98 -16.43 7.51
N LEU A 60 -1.31 -15.94 6.32
CA LEU A 60 -0.82 -14.66 5.79
C LEU A 60 -1.93 -13.62 5.83
N CYS A 61 -1.73 -12.53 6.55
CA CYS A 61 -2.59 -11.35 6.53
C CYS A 61 -1.86 -10.19 5.86
N VAL A 62 -2.32 -9.78 4.69
CA VAL A 62 -1.77 -8.61 4.01
C VAL A 62 -2.67 -7.43 4.27
N VAL A 63 -2.10 -6.30 4.69
CA VAL A 63 -2.81 -5.07 4.99
C VAL A 63 -2.33 -3.97 4.06
N SER A 64 -3.22 -3.21 3.43
CA SER A 64 -2.81 -2.12 2.54
C SER A 64 -3.88 -1.05 2.38
N THR A 65 -3.45 0.13 1.92
CA THR A 65 -4.35 1.17 1.40
C THR A 65 -4.88 0.84 0.00
N ALA A 66 -4.32 -0.16 -0.69
CA ALA A 66 -4.55 -0.51 -2.10
C ALA A 66 -5.96 -1.01 -2.46
N GLY A 67 -6.84 -1.24 -1.47
CA GLY A 67 -8.22 -1.66 -1.70
C GLY A 67 -8.30 -2.91 -2.59
N LYS A 68 -9.14 -2.89 -3.62
CA LYS A 68 -9.36 -4.03 -4.52
C LYS A 68 -8.14 -4.46 -5.35
N ARG A 69 -7.13 -3.58 -5.52
CA ARG A 69 -5.91 -3.94 -6.30
C ARG A 69 -5.14 -5.10 -5.70
N MET A 70 -5.27 -5.33 -4.39
CA MET A 70 -4.61 -6.45 -3.71
C MET A 70 -4.97 -7.80 -4.35
N TRP A 71 -6.17 -7.92 -4.96
CA TRP A 71 -6.63 -9.13 -5.62
C TRP A 71 -5.72 -9.45 -6.79
N SER A 72 -5.59 -8.53 -7.75
CA SER A 72 -4.78 -8.77 -8.94
C SER A 72 -3.27 -8.85 -8.65
N GLN A 73 -2.78 -8.20 -7.60
CA GLN A 73 -1.35 -8.17 -7.28
C GLN A 73 -0.87 -9.39 -6.47
N LEU A 74 -1.75 -10.00 -5.66
CA LEU A 74 -1.35 -11.05 -4.71
C LEU A 74 -2.06 -12.38 -4.95
N TYR A 75 -3.39 -12.36 -5.14
CA TYR A 75 -4.19 -13.58 -5.11
C TYR A 75 -3.79 -14.61 -6.18
N PRO A 76 -3.66 -14.25 -7.48
CA PRO A 76 -3.26 -15.22 -8.50
C PRO A 76 -1.92 -15.90 -8.22
N ASP A 77 -0.99 -15.15 -7.62
CA ASP A 77 0.36 -15.64 -7.34
C ASP A 77 0.40 -16.54 -6.09
N LEU A 78 -0.50 -16.35 -5.14
CA LEU A 78 -0.59 -17.13 -3.90
C LEU A 78 -1.58 -18.31 -3.98
N ALA A 79 -2.55 -18.27 -4.90
CA ALA A 79 -3.56 -19.31 -5.11
C ALA A 79 -2.98 -20.75 -5.25
N PRO A 80 -1.81 -20.97 -5.90
CA PRO A 80 -1.23 -22.31 -5.96
C PRO A 80 -1.01 -22.97 -4.60
N ALA A 81 -0.54 -22.21 -3.61
CA ALA A 81 -0.33 -22.68 -2.24
C ALA A 81 -1.65 -22.87 -1.49
N LEU A 82 -2.62 -21.95 -1.68
CA LEU A 82 -3.90 -21.97 -0.98
C LEU A 82 -4.78 -23.17 -1.34
N PHE A 83 -4.66 -23.66 -2.58
CA PHE A 83 -5.55 -24.67 -3.14
C PHE A 83 -4.82 -25.89 -3.71
N HIS A 84 -3.58 -26.15 -3.27
CA HIS A 84 -2.78 -27.31 -3.69
C HIS A 84 -2.69 -27.52 -5.22
N LEU A 85 -2.66 -26.44 -6.01
CA LEU A 85 -2.78 -26.56 -7.47
C LEU A 85 -1.60 -27.34 -8.07
N SER A 86 -0.41 -27.25 -7.49
CA SER A 86 0.77 -28.01 -7.93
C SER A 86 0.63 -29.52 -7.66
N ALA A 87 0.04 -29.93 -6.54
CA ALA A 87 -0.25 -31.33 -6.25
C ALA A 87 -1.37 -31.87 -7.14
N ALA A 88 -2.41 -31.06 -7.38
CA ALA A 88 -3.52 -31.40 -8.26
C ALA A 88 -3.06 -31.59 -9.72
N ALA A 89 -2.19 -30.71 -10.22
CA ALA A 89 -1.61 -30.83 -11.56
C ALA A 89 -0.73 -32.10 -11.69
N ALA A 90 0.07 -32.44 -10.68
CA ALA A 90 0.85 -33.67 -10.66
C ALA A 90 -0.06 -34.92 -10.67
N ALA A 91 -1.11 -34.94 -9.83
CA ALA A 91 -2.08 -36.03 -9.77
C ALA A 91 -2.84 -36.22 -11.09
N ALA A 92 -3.18 -35.15 -11.80
CA ALA A 92 -3.82 -35.22 -13.12
C ALA A 92 -2.92 -35.89 -14.20
N THR A 93 -1.60 -35.86 -14.03
CA THR A 93 -0.66 -36.50 -14.96
C THR A 93 -0.31 -37.95 -14.61
N THR A 94 -0.72 -38.44 -13.43
CA THR A 94 -0.39 -39.80 -12.95
C THR A 94 -1.64 -40.61 -12.66
N THR A 95 -1.79 -41.80 -13.26
CA THR A 95 -2.88 -42.75 -13.02
C THR A 95 -2.79 -43.53 -11.68
N ALA A 96 -1.85 -43.16 -10.81
CA ALA A 96 -1.67 -43.82 -9.51
C ALA A 96 -2.57 -43.18 -8.45
N PRO A 97 -3.22 -43.98 -7.56
CA PRO A 97 -4.03 -43.43 -6.49
C PRO A 97 -3.14 -42.60 -5.56
N ALA A 98 -3.55 -41.35 -5.34
CA ALA A 98 -2.95 -40.47 -4.35
C ALA A 98 -3.04 -41.15 -2.98
N ALA A 99 -1.99 -41.84 -2.58
CA ALA A 99 -1.84 -42.31 -1.21
C ALA A 99 -1.93 -41.07 -0.34
N ALA A 100 -2.98 -41.02 0.49
CA ALA A 100 -3.22 -39.98 1.48
C ALA A 100 -1.96 -39.79 2.32
N ARG A 101 -1.11 -38.84 1.91
CA ARG A 101 -0.26 -38.16 2.87
C ARG A 101 -1.23 -37.43 3.78
N ASP A 102 -0.95 -37.41 5.08
CA ASP A 102 -1.55 -36.44 6.00
C ASP A 102 -1.20 -35.05 5.45
N GLU A 103 -1.94 -34.57 4.45
CA GLU A 103 -1.66 -33.32 3.77
C GLU A 103 -1.98 -32.22 4.76
N GLU A 104 -0.93 -31.52 5.20
CA GLU A 104 -1.07 -30.35 6.05
C GLU A 104 -2.01 -29.36 5.36
N THR A 105 -3.16 -29.10 5.97
CA THR A 105 -4.11 -28.11 5.46
C THR A 105 -3.39 -26.77 5.27
N PRO A 106 -3.47 -26.15 4.08
CA PRO A 106 -2.84 -24.87 3.80
C PRO A 106 -3.33 -23.81 4.76
N GLY A 107 -2.46 -22.84 5.01
CA GLY A 107 -2.84 -21.68 5.77
C GLY A 107 -3.74 -20.74 4.96
N PRO A 108 -4.67 -20.04 5.62
CA PRO A 108 -5.51 -19.05 4.96
C PRO A 108 -4.74 -17.78 4.57
N LEU A 109 -5.22 -17.14 3.50
CA LEU A 109 -4.88 -15.77 3.12
C LEU A 109 -5.95 -14.81 3.62
N TYR A 110 -5.52 -13.70 4.20
CA TYR A 110 -6.37 -12.57 4.56
C TYR A 110 -5.91 -11.32 3.83
N LEU A 111 -6.83 -10.62 3.17
CA LEU A 111 -6.59 -9.38 2.46
C LEU A 111 -7.37 -8.25 3.14
N CYS A 112 -6.65 -7.39 3.86
CA CYS A 112 -7.19 -6.27 4.61
C CYS A 112 -6.93 -4.97 3.84
N GLY A 113 -7.93 -4.54 3.07
CA GLY A 113 -7.82 -3.40 2.17
C GLY A 113 -8.27 -2.08 2.80
N PHE A 114 -8.10 -1.00 2.04
CA PHE A 114 -8.62 0.34 2.36
C PHE A 114 -8.21 0.82 3.76
N THR A 115 -6.93 0.69 4.09
CA THR A 115 -6.38 1.15 5.38
C THR A 115 -6.97 0.39 6.58
N GLY A 116 -7.47 -0.83 6.37
CA GLY A 116 -8.09 -1.63 7.43
C GLY A 116 -9.62 -1.57 7.46
N ALA A 117 -10.27 -0.99 6.46
CA ALA A 117 -11.72 -0.86 6.49
C ALA A 117 -12.46 -2.16 6.10
N ALA A 118 -11.86 -3.04 5.31
CA ALA A 118 -12.48 -4.30 4.88
C ALA A 118 -11.49 -5.45 4.94
N LEU A 119 -11.98 -6.63 5.33
CA LEU A 119 -11.19 -7.85 5.45
C LEU A 119 -11.83 -8.94 4.60
N PHE A 120 -11.03 -9.57 3.75
CA PHE A 120 -11.43 -10.73 2.98
C PHE A 120 -10.53 -11.89 3.34
N ARG A 121 -11.04 -13.10 3.20
CA ARG A 121 -10.28 -14.32 3.48
C ARG A 121 -10.44 -15.34 2.37
N SER A 122 -9.43 -16.19 2.19
CA SER A 122 -9.57 -17.39 1.38
C SER A 122 -10.54 -18.36 2.03
N ARG A 123 -11.44 -18.92 1.22
CA ARG A 123 -12.27 -20.07 1.59
C ARG A 123 -11.41 -21.33 1.67
N SER A 124 -11.93 -22.38 2.32
CA SER A 124 -11.23 -23.66 2.35
C SER A 124 -11.13 -24.26 0.94
N TRP A 125 -10.06 -24.99 0.66
CA TRP A 125 -9.86 -25.58 -0.67
C TRP A 125 -10.98 -26.55 -1.05
N GLU A 126 -11.56 -27.27 -0.08
CA GLU A 126 -12.69 -28.18 -0.29
C GLU A 126 -13.92 -27.42 -0.79
N ALA A 127 -14.24 -26.29 -0.15
CA ALA A 127 -15.38 -25.46 -0.53
C ALA A 127 -15.18 -24.82 -1.91
N VAL A 128 -13.95 -24.36 -2.18
CA VAL A 128 -13.59 -23.78 -3.48
C VAL A 128 -13.67 -24.82 -4.58
N TRP A 129 -13.11 -26.02 -4.39
CA TRP A 129 -13.15 -27.08 -5.39
C TRP A 129 -14.58 -27.57 -5.66
N ALA A 130 -15.42 -27.71 -4.62
CA ALA A 130 -16.82 -28.04 -4.80
C ALA A 130 -17.56 -27.00 -5.66
N ASP A 131 -17.30 -25.71 -5.43
CA ASP A 131 -17.89 -24.65 -6.25
C ASP A 131 -17.30 -24.59 -7.66
N MET A 132 -16.00 -24.81 -7.82
CA MET A 132 -15.37 -24.90 -9.14
C MET A 132 -15.94 -26.06 -9.95
N ASP A 133 -16.16 -27.24 -9.34
CA ASP A 133 -16.78 -28.39 -10.01
C ASP A 133 -18.22 -28.09 -10.45
N ARG A 134 -18.96 -27.33 -9.65
CA ARG A 134 -20.34 -26.94 -9.94
C ARG A 134 -20.44 -25.84 -11.01
N LEU A 135 -19.61 -24.80 -10.90
CA LEU A 135 -19.71 -23.57 -11.71
C LEU A 135 -18.86 -23.63 -12.98
N HIS A 136 -17.80 -24.44 -12.98
CA HIS A 136 -16.80 -24.51 -14.05
C HIS A 136 -16.47 -25.96 -14.42
N PRO A 137 -17.43 -26.82 -14.81
CA PRO A 137 -17.26 -28.28 -14.90
C PRO A 137 -16.10 -28.81 -15.77
N HIS A 138 -15.48 -27.97 -16.59
CA HIS A 138 -14.31 -28.31 -17.42
C HIS A 138 -12.96 -27.84 -16.85
N TRP A 139 -12.94 -27.21 -15.67
CA TRP A 139 -11.74 -26.60 -15.09
C TRP A 139 -10.63 -27.61 -14.73
N ARG A 140 -11.00 -28.88 -14.49
CA ARG A 140 -10.06 -29.98 -14.21
C ARG A 140 -9.46 -30.62 -15.46
N ALA A 141 -9.93 -30.27 -16.66
CA ALA A 141 -9.36 -30.75 -17.92
C ALA A 141 -8.38 -29.70 -18.45
N PRO A 142 -7.07 -29.81 -18.15
CA PRO A 142 -6.11 -28.84 -18.66
C PRO A 142 -6.11 -28.85 -20.19
N PRO A 143 -5.96 -27.69 -20.86
CA PRO A 143 -5.72 -27.67 -22.29
C PRO A 143 -4.47 -28.51 -22.60
N ALA A 144 -4.52 -29.31 -23.66
CA ALA A 144 -3.40 -30.15 -24.05
C ALA A 144 -2.17 -29.29 -24.39
N GLY A 145 -1.11 -29.39 -23.58
CA GLY A 145 0.16 -28.68 -23.77
C GLY A 145 0.50 -27.68 -22.66
N ASP A 146 1.79 -27.62 -22.31
CA ASP A 146 2.44 -26.78 -21.30
C ASP A 146 1.86 -26.86 -19.86
N ALA A 147 2.58 -27.55 -18.97
CA ALA A 147 2.23 -27.68 -17.56
C ALA A 147 2.13 -26.33 -16.82
N CYS A 148 2.86 -25.30 -17.27
CA CYS A 148 2.77 -23.97 -16.69
C CYS A 148 1.47 -23.25 -17.09
N ALA A 149 1.00 -23.44 -18.33
CA ALA A 149 -0.28 -22.93 -18.80
C ALA A 149 -1.46 -23.66 -18.13
N ALA A 150 -1.34 -24.96 -17.90
CA ALA A 150 -2.31 -25.76 -17.17
C ALA A 150 -2.49 -25.28 -15.72
N ALA A 151 -1.41 -25.00 -14.98
CA ALA A 151 -1.48 -24.52 -13.60
C ALA A 151 -2.12 -23.13 -13.50
N ALA A 152 -1.83 -22.22 -14.43
CA ALA A 152 -2.45 -20.90 -14.49
C ALA A 152 -3.96 -20.97 -14.84
N ALA A 153 -4.36 -21.91 -15.71
CA ALA A 153 -5.75 -22.13 -16.07
C ALA A 153 -6.60 -22.71 -14.91
N MET A 154 -5.96 -23.30 -13.90
CA MET A 154 -6.61 -23.88 -12.72
C MET A 154 -6.80 -22.90 -11.55
N VAL A 155 -6.30 -21.66 -11.64
CA VAL A 155 -6.47 -20.66 -10.58
C VAL A 155 -7.96 -20.31 -10.45
N PRO A 156 -8.60 -20.60 -9.30
CA PRO A 156 -10.02 -20.29 -9.12
C PRO A 156 -10.25 -18.78 -9.24
N PRO A 157 -11.36 -18.31 -9.83
CA PRO A 157 -11.70 -16.89 -9.80
C PRO A 157 -11.80 -16.37 -8.36
N ALA A 158 -11.37 -15.13 -8.11
CA ALA A 158 -11.41 -14.54 -6.77
C ALA A 158 -12.82 -14.54 -6.14
N GLY A 159 -13.87 -14.38 -6.95
CA GLY A 159 -15.26 -14.45 -6.50
C GLY A 159 -15.72 -15.81 -5.99
N VAL A 160 -15.00 -16.89 -6.37
CA VAL A 160 -15.20 -18.24 -5.84
C VAL A 160 -14.29 -18.49 -4.64
N ALA A 161 -13.07 -17.97 -4.69
CA ALA A 161 -11.99 -18.34 -3.78
C ALA A 161 -11.91 -17.50 -2.50
N LEU A 162 -12.37 -16.25 -2.58
CA LEU A 162 -12.33 -15.28 -1.49
C LEU A 162 -13.76 -14.98 -1.02
N GLU A 163 -13.88 -14.62 0.24
CA GLU A 163 -15.13 -14.11 0.82
C GLU A 163 -14.84 -12.91 1.71
N GLU A 164 -15.76 -11.94 1.72
CA GLU A 164 -15.70 -10.83 2.67
C GLU A 164 -16.04 -11.37 4.07
N TRP A 165 -15.24 -10.99 5.05
CA TRP A 165 -15.58 -11.25 6.44
C TRP A 165 -16.47 -10.11 6.97
N ALA A 166 -17.75 -10.10 6.60
CA ALA A 166 -18.66 -8.98 6.91
C ALA A 166 -18.69 -8.58 8.41
N GLU A 167 -18.62 -9.55 9.32
CA GLU A 167 -18.55 -9.31 10.77
C GLU A 167 -17.36 -8.44 11.18
N TYR A 168 -16.25 -8.46 10.43
CA TYR A 168 -15.11 -7.56 10.63
C TYR A 168 -15.51 -6.11 10.44
N ARG A 169 -16.31 -5.81 9.41
CA ARG A 169 -16.74 -4.44 9.13
C ARG A 169 -17.73 -3.92 10.17
N GLU A 170 -18.54 -4.81 10.72
CA GLU A 170 -19.54 -4.49 11.76
C GLU A 170 -18.91 -4.30 13.15
N GLN A 171 -17.78 -4.94 13.43
CA GLN A 171 -17.20 -5.01 14.80
C GLN A 171 -15.74 -4.52 14.89
N GLY A 172 -15.10 -4.26 13.76
CA GLY A 172 -13.64 -4.02 13.64
C GLY A 172 -13.15 -2.70 14.21
N GLY A 173 -14.02 -1.69 14.35
CA GLY A 173 -13.63 -0.39 14.93
C GLY A 173 -13.68 -0.34 16.45
N SER A 174 -14.12 -1.39 17.14
CA SER A 174 -14.19 -1.38 18.61
C SER A 174 -12.79 -1.41 19.22
N THR A 175 -12.35 -0.27 19.76
CA THR A 175 -11.21 -0.20 20.68
C THR A 175 -11.69 -0.64 22.07
N ALA A 176 -12.05 -1.91 22.22
CA ALA A 176 -12.38 -2.45 23.54
C ALA A 176 -11.10 -2.53 24.39
N THR A 177 -10.75 -1.42 25.04
CA THR A 177 -10.21 -1.44 26.40
C THR A 177 -11.32 -1.96 27.32
N ASP A 178 -10.97 -2.71 28.36
CA ASP A 178 -11.84 -3.60 29.17
C ASP A 178 -13.06 -2.97 29.89
N ASP A 179 -13.50 -1.76 29.55
CA ASP A 179 -14.70 -1.14 30.09
C ASP A 179 -15.93 -1.56 29.29
N ALA A 180 -16.70 -2.48 29.88
CA ALA A 180 -17.88 -3.13 29.30
C ALA A 180 -19.13 -2.23 29.18
N ASP A 181 -19.04 -0.93 29.47
CA ASP A 181 -20.20 -0.03 29.45
C ASP A 181 -20.03 1.06 28.38
N ALA A 182 -20.84 0.94 27.33
CA ALA A 182 -21.10 1.92 26.26
C ALA A 182 -20.01 2.11 25.18
N ALA A 183 -19.60 1.05 24.49
CA ALA A 183 -18.97 1.18 23.17
C ALA A 183 -19.98 0.83 22.07
N THR A 184 -20.62 1.84 21.46
CA THR A 184 -21.34 1.65 20.18
C THR A 184 -20.39 0.97 19.20
N PRO A 185 -20.79 -0.12 18.50
CA PRO A 185 -19.92 -0.80 17.55
C PRO A 185 -19.45 0.21 16.50
N ALA A 186 -18.16 0.54 16.52
CA ALA A 186 -17.60 1.45 15.55
C ALA A 186 -17.43 0.70 14.24
N LEU A 187 -18.26 1.05 13.25
CA LEU A 187 -18.13 0.58 11.89
C LEU A 187 -16.78 1.03 11.31
N THR A 188 -16.15 0.14 10.55
CA THR A 188 -14.91 0.45 9.85
C THR A 188 -15.12 1.28 8.58
N THR A 189 -16.38 1.46 8.15
CA THR A 189 -16.78 2.17 6.93
C THR A 189 -17.63 3.41 7.23
N MET A 190 -17.75 4.30 6.25
CA MET A 190 -18.60 5.49 6.28
C MET A 190 -20.05 5.14 5.92
N ASP A 191 -20.99 5.80 6.58
CA ASP A 191 -22.36 5.92 6.09
C ASP A 191 -22.46 6.93 4.94
N ALA A 192 -23.64 7.00 4.31
CA ALA A 192 -23.87 7.86 3.15
C ALA A 192 -23.68 9.35 3.46
N ALA A 193 -24.08 9.81 4.66
CA ALA A 193 -23.98 11.22 5.05
C ALA A 193 -22.53 11.63 5.28
N THR A 194 -21.76 10.79 5.98
CA THR A 194 -20.34 10.97 6.24
C THR A 194 -19.54 10.94 4.93
N CYS A 195 -19.87 10.01 4.02
CA CYS A 195 -19.27 9.96 2.69
C CYS A 195 -19.56 11.24 1.89
N ALA A 196 -20.81 11.69 1.86
CA ALA A 196 -21.20 12.90 1.14
C ALA A 196 -20.44 14.14 1.66
N LEU A 197 -20.28 14.27 2.99
CA LEU A 197 -19.46 15.29 3.59
C LEU A 197 -17.99 15.18 3.15
N ALA A 198 -17.40 13.99 3.23
CA ALA A 198 -16.00 13.75 2.85
C ALA A 198 -15.73 14.10 1.38
N VAL A 199 -16.62 13.70 0.47
CA VAL A 199 -16.56 14.03 -0.96
C VAL A 199 -16.67 15.54 -1.17
N GLN A 200 -17.59 16.20 -0.47
CA GLN A 200 -17.79 17.64 -0.59
C GLN A 200 -16.58 18.44 -0.08
N GLU A 201 -16.02 18.07 1.07
CA GLU A 201 -14.81 18.72 1.59
C GLU A 201 -13.59 18.45 0.71
N GLY A 202 -13.46 17.24 0.17
CA GLY A 202 -12.44 16.89 -0.81
C GLY A 202 -12.52 17.72 -2.10
N ARG A 203 -13.73 17.95 -2.60
CA ARG A 203 -13.96 18.88 -3.74
C ARG A 203 -13.53 20.30 -3.40
N LEU A 204 -13.95 20.83 -2.25
CA LEU A 204 -13.60 22.19 -1.84
C LEU A 204 -12.08 22.34 -1.62
N ALA A 205 -11.43 21.28 -1.15
CA ALA A 205 -9.99 21.20 -1.02
C ALA A 205 -9.28 21.33 -2.38
N LEU A 206 -9.78 20.65 -3.42
CA LEU A 206 -9.28 20.82 -4.79
C LEU A 206 -9.49 22.24 -5.31
N VAL A 207 -10.67 22.83 -5.09
CA VAL A 207 -10.95 24.22 -5.48
C VAL A 207 -9.91 25.15 -4.88
N ARG A 208 -9.68 25.09 -3.56
CA ARG A 208 -8.67 25.91 -2.87
C ARG A 208 -7.26 25.69 -3.43
N PHE A 209 -6.88 24.44 -3.69
CA PHE A 209 -5.58 24.11 -4.25
C PHE A 209 -5.38 24.67 -5.66
N PHE A 210 -6.38 24.57 -6.53
CA PHE A 210 -6.30 25.13 -7.88
C PHE A 210 -6.32 26.66 -7.88
N GLU A 211 -7.07 27.31 -6.99
CA GLU A 211 -7.03 28.77 -6.82
C GLU A 211 -5.63 29.24 -6.42
N HIS A 212 -4.97 28.51 -5.50
CA HIS A 212 -3.58 28.76 -5.13
C HIS A 212 -2.62 28.55 -6.30
N ALA A 213 -2.76 27.42 -7.02
CA ALA A 213 -1.94 27.15 -8.20
C ALA A 213 -2.09 28.25 -9.27
N ALA A 214 -3.32 28.72 -9.50
CA ALA A 214 -3.61 29.81 -10.42
C ALA A 214 -2.89 31.09 -10.02
N TYR A 215 -2.96 31.47 -8.73
CA TYR A 215 -2.27 32.65 -8.21
C TYR A 215 -0.74 32.55 -8.39
N VAL A 216 -0.13 31.44 -7.96
CA VAL A 216 1.34 31.25 -8.05
C VAL A 216 1.81 31.26 -9.50
N CYS A 217 0.99 30.78 -10.43
CA CYS A 217 1.28 30.79 -11.86
C CYS A 217 0.97 32.15 -12.53
N GLY A 218 0.49 33.16 -11.80
CA GLY A 218 0.07 34.44 -12.38
C GLY A 218 -1.10 34.31 -13.35
N HIS A 219 -1.99 33.34 -13.10
CA HIS A 219 -3.11 32.96 -13.98
C HIS A 219 -2.68 32.54 -15.40
N ASP A 220 -1.43 32.12 -15.57
CA ASP A 220 -0.88 31.60 -16.82
C ASP A 220 -0.76 30.08 -16.78
N ALA A 221 -1.54 29.41 -17.64
CA ALA A 221 -1.52 27.97 -17.77
C ALA A 221 -0.21 27.42 -18.37
N ALA A 222 0.61 28.24 -19.03
CA ALA A 222 1.94 27.81 -19.51
C ALA A 222 2.90 27.54 -18.34
N ARG A 223 2.76 28.29 -17.24
CA ARG A 223 3.58 28.13 -16.01
C ARG A 223 3.09 27.02 -15.09
N ALA A 224 1.87 26.54 -15.30
CA ALA A 224 1.24 25.50 -14.49
C ALA A 224 2.03 24.19 -14.48
N HIS A 225 2.64 23.81 -15.61
CA HIS A 225 3.40 22.57 -15.71
C HIS A 225 4.58 22.56 -14.74
N GLU A 226 5.34 23.65 -14.65
CA GLU A 226 6.48 23.77 -13.73
C GLU A 226 6.02 23.74 -12.26
N PHE A 227 4.92 24.42 -11.94
CA PHE A 227 4.34 24.39 -10.59
C PHE A 227 3.98 22.96 -10.16
N PHE A 228 3.20 22.26 -11.00
CA PHE A 228 2.79 20.87 -10.70
C PHE A 228 3.97 19.91 -10.74
N ALA A 229 4.96 20.14 -11.60
CA ALA A 229 6.21 19.38 -11.60
C ALA A 229 6.97 19.50 -10.28
N GLY A 230 6.88 20.67 -9.64
CA GLY A 230 7.48 20.93 -8.35
C GLY A 230 6.76 20.29 -7.16
N CYS A 231 5.50 19.85 -7.28
CA CYS A 231 4.75 19.25 -6.15
C CYS A 231 4.17 17.85 -6.36
N LEU A 232 3.94 17.42 -7.59
CA LEU A 232 3.24 16.16 -7.88
C LEU A 232 4.17 15.18 -8.60
N SER A 233 3.80 13.90 -8.59
CA SER A 233 4.47 12.88 -9.41
C SER A 233 4.32 13.17 -10.90
N THR A 234 5.29 12.70 -11.69
CA THR A 234 5.38 12.92 -13.15
C THR A 234 4.10 12.59 -13.92
N LYS A 235 3.39 11.54 -13.54
CA LYS A 235 2.13 11.16 -14.20
C LYS A 235 1.02 12.22 -14.10
N TYR A 236 1.10 13.14 -13.14
CA TYR A 236 0.08 14.17 -12.92
C TYR A 236 0.43 15.53 -13.53
N HIS A 237 1.68 15.77 -13.93
CA HIS A 237 2.16 17.11 -14.35
C HIS A 237 1.29 17.70 -15.46
N SER A 238 1.21 17.03 -16.60
CA SER A 238 0.46 17.50 -17.76
C SER A 238 -1.05 17.53 -17.51
N VAL A 239 -1.56 16.54 -16.76
CA VAL A 239 -3.01 16.41 -16.52
C VAL A 239 -3.53 17.54 -15.65
N PHE A 240 -2.81 17.87 -14.56
CA PHE A 240 -3.20 18.97 -13.68
C PHE A 240 -3.01 20.33 -14.34
N ALA A 241 -1.99 20.49 -15.19
CA ALA A 241 -1.79 21.69 -15.99
C ALA A 241 -2.94 21.90 -17.00
N GLU A 242 -3.39 20.84 -17.68
CA GLU A 242 -4.55 20.87 -18.57
C GLU A 242 -5.84 21.21 -17.82
N LEU A 243 -6.06 20.63 -16.64
CA LEU A 243 -7.22 20.91 -15.80
C LEU A 243 -7.23 22.38 -15.36
N LEU A 244 -6.11 22.92 -14.87
CA LEU A 244 -6.00 24.33 -14.50
C LEU A 244 -6.27 25.26 -15.69
N ARG A 245 -5.80 24.90 -16.89
CA ARG A 245 -6.11 25.64 -18.13
C ARG A 245 -7.62 25.69 -18.38
N GLY A 246 -8.32 24.57 -18.23
CA GLY A 246 -9.77 24.50 -18.35
C GLY A 246 -10.49 25.36 -17.32
N LEU A 247 -10.06 25.30 -16.06
CA LEU A 247 -10.62 26.10 -14.96
C LEU A 247 -10.47 27.61 -15.21
N LEU A 248 -9.30 28.05 -15.66
CA LEU A 248 -9.05 29.45 -16.01
C LEU A 248 -9.90 29.89 -17.22
N ALA A 249 -10.14 29.02 -18.19
CA ALA A 249 -11.01 29.32 -19.32
C ALA A 249 -12.48 29.50 -18.89
N GLU A 250 -13.00 28.63 -18.02
CA GLU A 250 -14.36 28.79 -17.44
C GLU A 250 -14.50 30.10 -16.66
N ALA A 251 -13.53 30.42 -15.81
CA ALA A 251 -13.55 31.64 -15.01
C ALA A 251 -13.53 32.91 -15.86
N ARG A 252 -12.72 32.94 -16.94
CA ARG A 252 -12.66 34.08 -17.88
C ARG A 252 -13.98 34.27 -18.64
N ALA A 253 -14.62 33.18 -19.05
CA ALA A 253 -15.91 33.22 -19.73
C ALA A 253 -17.03 33.77 -18.83
N SER A 254 -17.03 33.41 -17.54
CA SER A 254 -17.97 33.97 -16.56
C SER A 254 -17.73 35.47 -16.31
N ALA A 255 -16.47 35.90 -16.19
CA ALA A 255 -16.13 37.31 -15.99
C ALA A 255 -16.56 38.20 -17.17
N SER A 256 -16.47 37.70 -18.41
CA SER A 256 -16.94 38.45 -19.59
C SER A 256 -18.46 38.68 -19.63
N HIS A 257 -19.25 37.89 -18.89
CA HIS A 257 -20.70 38.06 -18.80
C HIS A 257 -21.12 39.03 -17.67
N ASP A 258 -20.36 39.11 -16.58
CA ASP A 258 -20.67 39.97 -15.42
C ASP A 258 -20.09 41.39 -15.54
N SER A 259 -19.14 41.63 -16.46
CA SER A 259 -18.44 42.92 -16.62
C SER A 259 -19.24 44.06 -17.29
N VAL A 260 -20.56 43.98 -17.40
CA VAL A 260 -21.37 45.07 -17.99
C VAL A 260 -21.80 46.13 -16.96
N ASN A 261 -21.78 45.89 -15.64
CA ASN A 261 -22.19 46.93 -14.66
C ASN A 261 -21.55 46.76 -13.27
N ALA A 262 -20.32 47.23 -13.07
CA ALA A 262 -19.86 47.74 -11.76
C ALA A 262 -18.52 48.48 -11.93
N PRO A 263 -18.42 49.76 -11.53
CA PRO A 263 -17.13 50.42 -11.40
C PRO A 263 -16.42 49.97 -10.11
N ASP A 264 -15.15 49.57 -10.24
CA ASP A 264 -14.25 49.29 -9.13
C ASP A 264 -13.93 50.60 -8.37
N GLU A 265 -14.71 50.91 -7.33
CA GLU A 265 -14.21 51.70 -6.23
C GLU A 265 -13.37 50.79 -5.34
N HIS A 266 -12.11 51.15 -5.10
CA HIS A 266 -11.10 50.57 -4.19
C HIS A 266 -9.92 49.92 -4.94
N GLY A 267 -8.92 50.76 -5.25
CA GLY A 267 -7.66 50.42 -5.91
C GLY A 267 -6.77 49.45 -5.13
N ALA A 268 -7.13 48.17 -5.11
CA ALA A 268 -6.25 47.08 -4.71
C ALA A 268 -5.40 46.63 -5.92
N THR A 269 -4.15 47.07 -5.97
CA THR A 269 -3.17 46.71 -7.01
C THR A 269 -2.59 45.29 -6.81
N GLY A 270 -3.46 44.29 -6.72
CA GLY A 270 -3.10 42.86 -6.68
C GLY A 270 -3.84 42.07 -7.76
N PRO A 271 -3.32 40.92 -8.22
CA PRO A 271 -4.05 40.08 -9.16
C PRO A 271 -5.40 39.66 -8.55
N SER A 272 -6.48 39.87 -9.31
CA SER A 272 -7.84 39.53 -8.87
C SER A 272 -7.94 38.05 -8.53
N HIS A 273 -8.48 37.73 -7.35
CA HIS A 273 -8.68 36.35 -6.95
C HIS A 273 -9.68 35.66 -7.88
N VAL A 274 -9.25 34.58 -8.54
CA VAL A 274 -10.14 33.71 -9.32
C VAL A 274 -10.82 32.73 -8.36
N CYS A 275 -12.10 32.48 -8.56
CA CYS A 275 -12.88 31.50 -7.80
C CYS A 275 -13.30 30.34 -8.69
N PHE A 276 -12.99 29.10 -8.28
CA PHE A 276 -13.36 27.89 -9.02
C PHE A 276 -14.53 27.13 -8.39
N ALA A 277 -15.15 27.67 -7.33
CA ALA A 277 -16.22 26.99 -6.60
C ALA A 277 -17.47 26.68 -7.46
N ALA A 278 -17.71 27.46 -8.51
CA ALA A 278 -18.83 27.27 -9.45
C ALA A 278 -18.42 26.57 -10.76
N SER A 279 -17.16 26.10 -10.86
CA SER A 279 -16.66 25.43 -12.06
C SER A 279 -17.46 24.16 -12.37
N ARG A 280 -17.74 23.93 -13.67
CA ARG A 280 -18.41 22.71 -14.11
C ARG A 280 -17.45 21.52 -14.05
N LEU A 281 -16.16 21.75 -14.29
CA LEU A 281 -15.09 20.74 -14.22
C LEU A 281 -14.91 20.18 -12.80
N LEU A 282 -15.17 20.97 -11.76
CA LEU A 282 -15.12 20.55 -10.35
C LEU A 282 -16.51 20.41 -9.71
N SER A 283 -17.58 20.36 -10.52
CA SER A 283 -18.94 20.20 -10.00
C SER A 283 -19.17 18.80 -9.40
N PRO A 284 -20.12 18.62 -8.45
CA PRO A 284 -20.48 17.30 -7.95
C PRO A 284 -20.82 16.30 -9.05
N ALA A 285 -21.54 16.75 -10.09
CA ALA A 285 -21.91 15.89 -11.22
C ALA A 285 -20.67 15.40 -11.99
N ALA A 286 -19.69 16.29 -12.23
CA ALA A 286 -18.42 15.92 -12.85
C ALA A 286 -17.60 14.97 -11.97
N LEU A 287 -17.74 15.04 -10.65
CA LEU A 287 -17.08 14.16 -9.68
C LEU A 287 -17.87 12.88 -9.34
N ALA A 288 -19.15 12.75 -9.69
CA ALA A 288 -19.98 11.63 -9.23
C ALA A 288 -19.81 10.35 -10.06
N GLN A 289 -19.36 10.43 -11.33
CA GLN A 289 -19.12 9.26 -12.19
C GLN A 289 -17.79 8.56 -11.88
N HIS A 290 -17.59 8.15 -10.62
CA HIS A 290 -16.35 7.60 -10.04
C HIS A 290 -15.23 8.62 -9.84
N GLY A 291 -15.55 9.89 -9.51
CA GLY A 291 -14.61 11.01 -9.55
C GLY A 291 -14.35 11.47 -10.98
N TYR A 292 -14.02 12.74 -11.19
CA TYR A 292 -13.64 13.22 -12.52
C TYR A 292 -12.40 12.44 -12.96
N PHE A 293 -12.61 11.45 -13.82
CA PHE A 293 -11.58 10.52 -14.24
C PHE A 293 -10.55 11.29 -15.06
N LEU A 294 -9.34 11.34 -14.53
CA LEU A 294 -8.16 11.73 -15.26
C LEU A 294 -7.84 10.59 -16.23
N THR A 295 -8.50 10.59 -17.40
CA THR A 295 -8.47 9.51 -18.39
C THR A 295 -7.06 9.02 -18.72
N LYS A 296 -6.09 9.94 -18.77
CA LYS A 296 -4.67 9.63 -19.00
C LYS A 296 -4.01 8.81 -17.88
N THR A 297 -4.45 8.98 -16.64
CA THR A 297 -3.87 8.31 -15.46
C THR A 297 -4.75 7.19 -14.90
N GLY A 298 -6.02 7.11 -15.29
CA GLY A 298 -6.97 6.16 -14.70
C GLY A 298 -7.29 6.45 -13.23
N ASP A 299 -6.99 7.65 -12.75
CA ASP A 299 -7.24 8.09 -11.38
C ASP A 299 -8.42 9.06 -11.34
N ALA A 300 -9.10 9.11 -10.22
CA ALA A 300 -10.24 9.98 -9.96
C ALA A 300 -9.83 11.14 -9.05
N LEU A 301 -10.25 12.37 -9.35
CA LEU A 301 -9.90 13.53 -8.50
C LEU A 301 -10.43 13.41 -7.06
N VAL A 302 -11.66 12.92 -6.92
CA VAL A 302 -12.27 12.56 -5.63
C VAL A 302 -12.88 11.17 -5.80
N ASP A 303 -12.27 10.18 -5.16
CA ASP A 303 -12.63 8.77 -5.29
C ASP A 303 -13.27 8.27 -3.99
N ALA A 304 -14.58 8.01 -4.03
CA ALA A 304 -15.28 7.35 -2.94
C ALA A 304 -15.13 5.82 -3.09
N GLN A 305 -14.17 5.27 -2.36
CA GLN A 305 -13.80 3.87 -2.48
C GLN A 305 -14.76 2.98 -1.72
N VAL A 306 -15.67 2.36 -2.46
CA VAL A 306 -16.63 1.36 -1.98
C VAL A 306 -15.97 0.00 -1.74
N VAL A 307 -16.45 -0.72 -0.73
CA VAL A 307 -16.06 -2.11 -0.49
C VAL A 307 -16.71 -3.00 -1.56
N PRO A 308 -15.93 -3.66 -2.44
CA PRO A 308 -16.47 -4.56 -3.44
C PRO A 308 -16.85 -5.91 -2.82
N ARG A 309 -17.60 -6.71 -3.56
CA ARG A 309 -17.71 -8.14 -3.32
C ARG A 309 -16.40 -8.84 -3.73
N ALA A 310 -16.24 -10.09 -3.31
CA ALA A 310 -15.03 -10.88 -3.61
C ALA A 310 -14.78 -11.09 -5.12
N ASP A 311 -15.83 -11.05 -5.93
CA ASP A 311 -15.76 -11.10 -7.40
C ASP A 311 -15.39 -9.75 -8.05
N GLY A 312 -15.19 -8.71 -7.24
CA GLY A 312 -14.86 -7.35 -7.67
C GLY A 312 -16.08 -6.50 -8.06
N THR A 313 -17.29 -7.07 -8.05
CA THR A 313 -18.52 -6.31 -8.31
C THR A 313 -18.86 -5.40 -7.13
N VAL A 314 -19.53 -4.29 -7.41
CA VAL A 314 -19.98 -3.34 -6.40
C VAL A 314 -21.49 -3.43 -6.32
N ALA A 315 -22.02 -3.70 -5.13
CA ALA A 315 -23.46 -3.71 -4.90
C ALA A 315 -24.02 -2.28 -4.79
N ASP A 316 -25.29 -2.09 -5.15
CA ASP A 316 -25.99 -0.84 -4.87
C ASP A 316 -26.00 -0.58 -3.35
N GLY A 317 -25.62 0.64 -2.96
CA GLY A 317 -25.49 1.01 -1.54
C GLY A 317 -24.31 0.35 -0.81
N ALA A 318 -23.31 -0.18 -1.53
CA ALA A 318 -22.09 -0.69 -0.92
C ALA A 318 -21.46 0.33 0.03
N ALA A 319 -20.95 -0.17 1.17
CA ALA A 319 -20.34 0.68 2.17
C ALA A 319 -19.06 1.35 1.62
N VAL A 320 -18.84 2.62 1.99
CA VAL A 320 -17.68 3.39 1.55
C VAL A 320 -16.57 3.24 2.59
N ALA A 321 -15.43 2.72 2.17
CA ALA A 321 -14.30 2.47 3.05
C ALA A 321 -13.51 3.76 3.33
N GLN A 322 -13.20 4.51 2.28
CA GLN A 322 -12.43 5.75 2.36
C GLN A 322 -12.75 6.66 1.18
N VAL A 323 -12.48 7.96 1.33
CA VAL A 323 -12.53 8.94 0.24
C VAL A 323 -11.10 9.41 -0.03
N VAL A 324 -10.63 9.28 -1.26
CA VAL A 324 -9.29 9.72 -1.67
C VAL A 324 -9.42 10.97 -2.53
N VAL A 325 -8.71 12.04 -2.14
CA VAL A 325 -8.65 13.30 -2.88
C VAL A 325 -7.28 13.40 -3.53
N MET A 326 -7.25 13.28 -4.86
CA MET A 326 -6.01 13.21 -5.63
C MET A 326 -5.48 14.58 -6.01
N GLY A 327 -4.17 14.75 -6.03
CA GLY A 327 -3.50 15.97 -6.47
C GLY A 327 -3.24 17.00 -5.37
N ILE A 328 -3.55 16.70 -4.11
CA ILE A 328 -3.15 17.53 -2.97
C ILE A 328 -1.86 16.91 -2.40
N PRO A 329 -0.69 17.52 -2.65
CA PRO A 329 0.57 17.00 -2.14
C PRO A 329 0.68 17.26 -0.64
N MET A 330 1.40 16.38 0.06
CA MET A 330 1.60 16.44 1.51
C MET A 330 2.07 17.82 2.00
N ARG A 331 2.92 18.54 1.25
CA ARG A 331 3.42 19.87 1.63
C ARG A 331 2.36 20.97 1.71
N TYR A 332 1.22 20.80 1.05
CA TYR A 332 0.10 21.74 1.10
C TYR A 332 -1.07 21.22 1.94
N PHE A 333 -0.93 20.06 2.59
CA PHE A 333 -1.99 19.42 3.36
C PHE A 333 -2.58 20.36 4.42
N ASP A 334 -1.76 20.90 5.32
CA ASP A 334 -2.22 21.82 6.38
C ASP A 334 -2.64 23.19 5.84
N ARG A 335 -2.32 23.53 4.58
CA ARG A 335 -2.83 24.76 3.95
C ARG A 335 -4.24 24.56 3.42
N VAL A 336 -4.55 23.36 2.93
CA VAL A 336 -5.86 23.02 2.36
C VAL A 336 -6.84 22.56 3.45
N PHE A 337 -6.34 21.94 4.51
CA PHE A 337 -7.05 21.47 5.69
C PHE A 337 -6.39 22.04 6.96
N PRO A 338 -6.58 23.34 7.25
CA PRO A 338 -5.94 23.97 8.39
C PRO A 338 -6.31 23.28 9.71
N PRO A 339 -5.34 23.10 10.64
CA PRO A 339 -5.64 22.69 12.00
C PRO A 339 -6.63 23.64 12.68
N ALA A 340 -7.43 23.12 13.60
CA ALA A 340 -8.35 23.95 14.37
C ALA A 340 -7.61 25.08 15.10
N GLY A 341 -8.10 26.31 14.94
CA GLY A 341 -7.49 27.50 15.55
C GLY A 341 -6.23 28.03 14.85
N ALA A 342 -5.76 27.39 13.76
CA ALA A 342 -4.69 27.96 12.95
C ALA A 342 -5.20 29.18 12.16
N SER A 343 -4.50 30.31 12.25
CA SER A 343 -4.73 31.41 11.32
C SER A 343 -4.36 30.94 9.91
N PRO A 344 -5.19 31.18 8.88
CA PRO A 344 -4.81 30.89 7.51
C PRO A 344 -3.47 31.59 7.25
N ALA A 345 -2.43 30.80 7.00
CA ALA A 345 -1.09 31.32 6.88
C ALA A 345 -1.06 32.37 5.75
N GLY A 346 -0.51 33.55 6.03
CA GLY A 346 -0.69 34.78 5.25
C GLY A 346 -0.33 34.70 3.76
N ASP A 347 0.36 33.64 3.34
CA ASP A 347 0.78 33.38 1.96
C ASP A 347 -0.12 32.37 1.20
N TRP A 348 -1.24 31.91 1.78
CA TRP A 348 -2.15 31.01 1.07
C TRP A 348 -3.22 31.77 0.28
N HIS A 349 -3.03 31.80 -1.03
CA HIS A 349 -3.86 32.59 -1.94
C HIS A 349 -5.02 31.78 -2.52
N CYS A 350 -6.21 31.90 -1.93
CA CYS A 350 -7.48 31.42 -2.50
C CYS A 350 -8.53 32.54 -2.39
N CYS A 351 -9.67 32.44 -3.08
CA CYS A 351 -10.67 33.49 -2.97
C CYS A 351 -11.29 33.54 -1.55
N PRO A 352 -11.73 34.71 -1.05
CA PRO A 352 -12.20 34.83 0.34
C PRO A 352 -13.29 33.83 0.73
N ARG A 353 -14.23 33.56 -0.18
CA ARG A 353 -15.31 32.59 0.02
C ARG A 353 -14.79 31.16 0.18
N SER A 354 -13.81 30.76 -0.64
CA SER A 354 -13.18 29.44 -0.54
C SER A 354 -12.31 29.33 0.72
N ALA A 355 -11.65 30.43 1.13
CA ALA A 355 -10.87 30.50 2.36
C ALA A 355 -11.74 30.29 3.61
N GLU A 356 -12.85 31.01 3.71
CA GLU A 356 -13.82 30.89 4.81
C GLU A 356 -14.38 29.46 4.89
N ALA A 357 -14.80 28.89 3.76
CA ALA A 357 -15.28 27.51 3.71
C ALA A 357 -14.20 26.50 4.16
N GLY A 358 -12.93 26.76 3.85
CA GLY A 358 -11.81 25.90 4.23
C GLY A 358 -11.39 25.97 5.69
N ALA A 359 -11.60 27.11 6.37
CA ALA A 359 -11.08 27.36 7.71
C ALA A 359 -11.53 26.35 8.77
N THR A 360 -12.73 25.78 8.61
CA THR A 360 -13.29 24.77 9.53
C THR A 360 -13.46 23.39 8.87
N ALA A 361 -12.91 23.17 7.67
CA ALA A 361 -13.08 21.91 6.93
C ALA A 361 -12.56 20.69 7.70
N ARG A 362 -11.35 20.78 8.27
CA ARG A 362 -10.76 19.71 9.06
C ARG A 362 -11.60 19.38 10.30
N GLN A 363 -12.04 20.41 11.02
CA GLN A 363 -12.91 20.25 12.19
C GLN A 363 -14.22 19.55 11.82
N ARG A 364 -14.90 19.96 10.75
CA ARG A 364 -16.15 19.30 10.30
C ARG A 364 -15.96 17.81 10.00
N LEU A 365 -14.84 17.45 9.38
CA LEU A 365 -14.52 16.05 9.08
C LEU A 365 -14.22 15.26 10.36
N GLU A 366 -13.45 15.85 11.27
CA GLU A 366 -13.13 15.25 12.56
C GLU A 366 -14.38 15.09 13.45
N ASP A 367 -15.31 16.05 13.44
CA ASP A 367 -16.60 15.98 14.13
C ASP A 367 -17.50 14.87 13.56
N ALA A 368 -17.39 14.60 12.25
CA ALA A 368 -18.05 13.47 11.60
C ALA A 368 -17.37 12.11 11.89
N GLY A 369 -16.34 12.09 12.74
CA GLY A 369 -15.61 10.87 13.10
C GLY A 369 -14.66 10.39 12.00
N LEU A 370 -14.18 11.31 11.15
CA LEU A 370 -13.15 11.02 10.16
C LEU A 370 -11.76 11.42 10.65
N GLU A 371 -10.77 10.78 10.05
CA GLU A 371 -9.37 11.13 10.15
C GLU A 371 -8.86 11.42 8.74
N LEU A 372 -7.99 12.42 8.64
CA LEU A 372 -7.35 12.82 7.39
C LEU A 372 -5.90 12.35 7.42
N LYS A 373 -5.51 11.62 6.38
CA LYS A 373 -4.15 11.12 6.21
C LYS A 373 -3.57 11.66 4.93
N SER A 374 -2.52 12.48 5.05
CA SER A 374 -1.75 12.91 3.88
C SER A 374 -1.00 11.73 3.27
N GLN A 375 -1.02 11.65 1.96
CA GLN A 375 -0.23 10.76 1.12
C GLN A 375 0.62 11.61 0.17
N PRO A 376 1.65 11.05 -0.50
CA PRO A 376 2.57 11.85 -1.31
C PRO A 376 1.89 12.76 -2.36
N ASN A 377 0.80 12.29 -2.98
CA ASN A 377 0.07 13.02 -4.02
C ASN A 377 -1.44 13.13 -3.73
N SER A 378 -1.87 12.81 -2.52
CA SER A 378 -3.30 12.69 -2.21
C SER A 378 -3.58 12.89 -0.72
N VAL A 379 -4.86 13.05 -0.40
CA VAL A 379 -5.35 13.00 0.97
C VAL A 379 -6.37 11.88 1.05
N CYS A 380 -6.18 10.96 2.00
CA CYS A 380 -7.14 9.92 2.31
C CYS A 380 -7.97 10.35 3.52
N LEU A 381 -9.29 10.33 3.39
CA LEU A 381 -10.24 10.51 4.47
C LEU A 381 -10.83 9.13 4.80
N HIS A 382 -10.73 8.70 6.04
CA HIS A 382 -11.24 7.40 6.51
C HIS A 382 -11.82 7.52 7.91
N ARG A 383 -12.52 6.50 8.38
CA ARG A 383 -13.07 6.48 9.74
C ARG A 383 -11.94 6.57 10.76
N ARG A 384 -12.14 7.39 11.80
CA ARG A 384 -11.22 7.50 12.93
C ARG A 384 -11.05 6.14 13.60
N GLY A 385 -9.81 5.79 13.95
CA GLY A 385 -9.48 4.51 14.58
C GLY A 385 -9.39 3.32 13.61
N VAL A 386 -9.66 3.54 12.31
CA VAL A 386 -9.37 2.58 11.25
C VAL A 386 -7.97 2.83 10.71
N ASP A 387 -7.08 1.88 10.97
CA ASP A 387 -5.70 1.87 10.54
C ASP A 387 -5.25 0.44 10.14
N LYS A 388 -3.97 0.28 9.74
CA LYS A 388 -3.43 -1.03 9.36
C LYS A 388 -3.44 -2.08 10.49
N ALA A 389 -3.57 -1.66 11.75
CA ALA A 389 -3.66 -2.54 12.90
C ALA A 389 -5.09 -2.94 13.26
N THR A 390 -6.11 -2.39 12.58
CA THR A 390 -7.53 -2.72 12.81
C THR A 390 -7.77 -4.23 12.71
N CYS A 391 -7.17 -4.91 11.73
CA CYS A 391 -7.27 -6.37 11.59
C CYS A 391 -6.65 -7.11 12.79
N VAL A 392 -5.49 -6.67 13.29
CA VAL A 392 -4.81 -7.28 14.43
C VAL A 392 -5.67 -7.13 15.68
N ARG A 393 -6.19 -5.93 15.96
CA ARG A 393 -7.10 -5.68 17.10
C ARG A 393 -8.32 -6.60 17.05
N TRP A 394 -8.94 -6.71 15.87
CA TRP A 394 -10.12 -7.55 15.70
C TRP A 394 -9.82 -9.06 15.83
N LEU A 395 -8.71 -9.54 15.24
CA LEU A 395 -8.28 -10.94 15.36
C LEU A 395 -8.00 -11.31 16.82
N LEU A 396 -7.39 -10.40 17.59
CA LEU A 396 -7.18 -10.59 19.03
C LEU A 396 -8.49 -10.66 19.82
N ALA A 397 -9.43 -9.74 19.55
CA ALA A 397 -10.74 -9.76 20.19
C ALA A 397 -11.46 -11.08 19.90
N ARG A 398 -11.47 -11.53 18.64
CA ARG A 398 -12.06 -12.81 18.25
C ARG A 398 -11.38 -14.01 18.89
N HIS A 399 -10.06 -13.99 19.02
CA HIS A 399 -9.33 -15.05 19.72
C HIS A 399 -9.73 -15.16 21.20
N ARG A 400 -10.05 -14.04 21.87
CA ARG A 400 -10.50 -14.04 23.28
C ARG A 400 -11.92 -14.57 23.44
N HIS A 401 -12.82 -14.27 22.50
CA HIS A 401 -14.21 -14.77 22.49
C HIS A 401 -14.35 -16.23 22.04
N ARG A 402 -13.39 -17.10 22.44
CA ARG A 402 -13.14 -18.52 22.10
C ARG A 402 -14.33 -19.50 22.08
N GLN A 403 -15.54 -19.06 22.41
CA GLN A 403 -16.72 -19.92 22.55
C GLN A 403 -17.39 -20.26 21.22
N SER A 404 -17.04 -19.64 20.08
CA SER A 404 -17.75 -19.89 18.81
C SER A 404 -16.91 -20.03 17.53
N HIS A 405 -15.58 -19.78 17.55
CA HIS A 405 -14.77 -19.80 16.31
C HIS A 405 -13.40 -20.48 16.49
N PRO A 406 -12.97 -21.33 15.53
CA PRO A 406 -11.69 -22.06 15.60
C PRO A 406 -10.44 -21.21 15.29
N LEU A 407 -10.58 -19.88 15.13
CA LEU A 407 -9.47 -19.01 14.75
C LEU A 407 -8.47 -18.83 15.91
N THR A 408 -7.22 -19.22 15.67
CA THR A 408 -6.14 -19.11 16.66
C THR A 408 -5.19 -17.99 16.22
N PHE A 409 -5.19 -16.85 16.93
CA PHE A 409 -4.29 -15.72 16.68
C PHE A 409 -3.57 -15.35 17.98
N GLU A 410 -2.30 -15.72 18.07
CA GLU A 410 -1.44 -15.46 19.23
C GLU A 410 -0.31 -14.49 18.82
N LEU A 411 -0.17 -13.36 19.52
CA LEU A 411 0.87 -12.38 19.23
C LEU A 411 2.28 -13.00 19.27
N SER A 412 2.54 -13.92 20.20
CA SER A 412 3.83 -14.61 20.31
C SER A 412 4.16 -15.58 19.16
N ARG A 413 3.19 -15.81 18.27
CA ARG A 413 3.32 -16.61 17.05
C ARG A 413 3.03 -15.79 15.79
N ALA A 414 3.05 -14.47 15.91
CA ALA A 414 2.84 -13.53 14.81
C ALA A 414 4.09 -12.68 14.57
N LEU A 415 4.34 -12.33 13.31
CA LEU A 415 5.29 -11.31 12.90
C LEU A 415 4.61 -10.28 12.01
N ALA A 416 4.88 -9.01 12.26
CA ALA A 416 4.40 -7.89 11.47
C ALA A 416 5.53 -7.29 10.61
N PHE A 417 5.26 -6.97 9.35
CA PHE A 417 6.25 -6.45 8.39
C PHE A 417 5.77 -5.10 7.85
N GLY A 418 6.68 -4.11 7.73
CA GLY A 418 6.37 -2.80 7.17
C GLY A 418 7.61 -1.97 6.83
N ASP A 419 7.49 -1.02 5.90
CA ASP A 419 8.59 -0.18 5.39
C ASP A 419 8.61 1.23 6.01
N VAL A 420 7.49 1.69 6.56
CA VAL A 420 7.37 3.02 7.19
C VAL A 420 6.84 2.92 8.64
N PRO A 421 7.64 2.39 9.56
CA PRO A 421 7.24 2.17 10.96
C PRO A 421 6.93 3.47 11.72
N GLU A 422 7.42 4.62 11.28
CA GLU A 422 7.22 5.88 12.00
C GLU A 422 5.85 6.51 11.74
N THR A 423 5.16 6.10 10.66
CA THR A 423 3.89 6.73 10.26
C THR A 423 2.85 5.69 9.86
N VAL A 424 2.88 5.21 8.61
CA VAL A 424 1.82 4.40 8.02
C VAL A 424 1.71 3.03 8.70
N ASP A 425 2.84 2.43 9.10
CA ASP A 425 2.90 1.13 9.79
C ASP A 425 3.08 1.26 11.30
N ALA A 426 3.13 2.49 11.82
CA ALA A 426 3.26 2.78 13.25
C ALA A 426 2.20 2.07 14.12
N PRO A 427 0.95 1.83 13.66
CA PRO A 427 0.00 1.03 14.41
C PRO A 427 0.43 -0.44 14.57
N LEU A 428 1.06 -1.06 13.57
CA LEU A 428 1.47 -2.47 13.62
C LEU A 428 2.61 -2.73 14.63
N THR A 429 3.37 -1.69 14.99
CA THR A 429 4.47 -1.78 15.96
C THR A 429 4.01 -1.76 17.43
N THR A 430 2.69 -1.67 17.69
CA THR A 430 2.11 -1.46 19.04
C THR A 430 1.72 -2.74 19.78
N PHE A 431 2.01 -3.94 19.26
CA PHE A 431 1.48 -5.20 19.78
C PHE A 431 2.54 -6.18 20.33
N PRO A 432 3.37 -5.83 21.33
CA PRO A 432 4.21 -6.85 21.96
C PRO A 432 3.31 -7.97 22.56
N PRO A 433 3.67 -9.26 22.46
CA PRO A 433 4.96 -9.81 21.98
C PRO A 433 5.05 -10.09 20.47
N MET A 434 4.13 -9.61 19.62
CA MET A 434 4.27 -9.73 18.16
C MET A 434 5.51 -8.97 17.70
N GLY A 435 6.38 -9.68 17.01
CA GLY A 435 7.58 -9.11 16.43
C GLY A 435 7.25 -8.16 15.28
N PHE A 436 8.00 -7.06 15.12
CA PHE A 436 7.90 -6.17 13.98
C PHE A 436 9.22 -6.12 13.20
N LEU A 437 9.16 -6.35 11.90
CA LEU A 437 10.28 -6.32 10.97
C LEU A 437 10.17 -5.06 10.11
N SER A 438 11.06 -4.11 10.34
CA SER A 438 11.17 -2.91 9.53
C SER A 438 12.02 -3.16 8.29
N LEU A 439 11.46 -2.82 7.14
CA LEU A 439 12.06 -2.96 5.82
C LEU A 439 12.46 -1.61 5.23
N SER A 440 12.40 -0.55 6.05
CA SER A 440 12.64 0.82 5.60
C SER A 440 13.97 0.96 4.85
N PRO A 441 14.02 1.64 3.70
CA PRO A 441 15.29 1.90 3.01
C PRO A 441 16.10 3.02 3.68
N LYS A 442 15.57 3.69 4.72
CA LYS A 442 16.15 4.88 5.33
C LYS A 442 17.40 4.56 6.17
N SER A 443 18.46 5.34 5.97
CA SER A 443 19.61 5.32 6.87
C SER A 443 19.21 5.76 8.29
N GLY A 444 19.54 4.97 9.30
CA GLY A 444 19.20 5.26 10.69
C GLY A 444 17.84 4.71 11.14
N ALA A 445 17.10 4.01 10.29
CA ALA A 445 15.83 3.36 10.66
C ALA A 445 15.99 2.44 11.89
N ALA A 446 17.10 1.70 11.98
CA ALA A 446 17.42 0.89 13.17
C ALA A 446 17.46 1.72 14.47
N ALA A 447 18.10 2.90 14.44
CA ALA A 447 18.15 3.78 15.61
C ALA A 447 16.77 4.39 15.93
N GLY A 448 15.99 4.72 14.90
CA GLY A 448 14.61 5.18 15.04
C GLY A 448 13.71 4.16 15.75
N LEU A 449 13.85 2.87 15.42
CA LEU A 449 13.09 1.80 16.09
C LEU A 449 13.45 1.67 17.57
N VAL A 450 14.74 1.75 17.92
CA VAL A 450 15.18 1.70 19.32
C VAL A 450 14.55 2.85 20.12
N GLU A 451 14.50 4.05 19.53
CA GLU A 451 13.84 5.20 20.16
C GLU A 451 12.33 4.97 20.30
N MET A 452 11.67 4.41 19.30
CA MET A 452 10.25 4.04 19.38
C MET A 452 9.97 3.01 20.48
N GLU A 453 10.81 1.99 20.63
CA GLU A 453 10.71 1.00 21.72
C GLU A 453 10.89 1.67 23.09
N ARG A 454 11.87 2.58 23.19
CA ARG A 454 12.17 3.32 24.43
C ARG A 454 11.00 4.20 24.86
N VAL A 455 10.44 4.98 23.93
CA VAL A 455 9.31 5.89 24.20
C VAL A 455 8.06 5.11 24.63
N ARG A 456 7.86 3.91 24.09
CA ARG A 456 6.67 3.08 24.37
C ARG A 456 6.79 2.21 25.62
N GLY A 457 7.91 2.30 26.35
CA GLY A 457 8.06 1.67 27.66
C GLY A 457 7.97 0.14 27.61
N GLY A 458 8.65 -0.50 26.64
CA GLY A 458 8.60 -1.95 26.40
C GLY A 458 8.56 -2.80 27.68
N ALA A 459 7.38 -3.36 27.98
CA ALA A 459 7.06 -4.00 29.26
C ALA A 459 7.86 -5.28 29.55
N SER A 460 8.61 -5.82 28.59
CA SER A 460 9.31 -7.12 28.69
C SER A 460 10.84 -7.02 28.73
N GLY A 461 11.43 -5.83 28.54
CA GLY A 461 12.89 -5.64 28.47
C GLY A 461 13.58 -6.34 27.29
N ARG A 462 12.85 -7.06 26.42
CA ARG A 462 13.37 -7.67 25.19
C ARG A 462 12.89 -6.86 23.99
N PRO A 463 13.76 -6.61 22.99
CA PRO A 463 13.34 -5.96 21.75
C PRO A 463 12.31 -6.84 21.04
N HIS A 464 11.28 -6.20 20.50
CA HIS A 464 10.28 -6.82 19.62
C HIS A 464 10.28 -6.18 18.23
N MET A 465 11.09 -5.15 17.99
CA MET A 465 11.27 -4.51 16.70
C MET A 465 12.69 -4.74 16.17
N TRP A 466 12.80 -5.17 14.91
CA TRP A 466 14.09 -5.38 14.24
C TRP A 466 14.11 -4.71 12.88
N HIS A 467 15.29 -4.26 12.47
CA HIS A 467 15.50 -3.63 11.18
C HIS A 467 16.27 -4.55 10.23
N VAL A 468 15.69 -4.81 9.06
CA VAL A 468 16.32 -5.55 7.95
C VAL A 468 16.67 -4.59 6.80
N GLY A 469 15.78 -3.65 6.49
CA GLY A 469 15.92 -2.75 5.34
C GLY A 469 15.69 -3.46 4.00
N GLY A 470 15.94 -2.76 2.89
CA GLY A 470 15.85 -3.35 1.54
C GLY A 470 14.44 -3.56 0.99
N GLU A 471 13.41 -2.99 1.61
CA GLU A 471 12.01 -3.05 1.16
C GLU A 471 11.58 -4.51 0.88
N GLU A 472 10.98 -4.82 -0.27
CA GLU A 472 10.51 -6.16 -0.60
C GLU A 472 11.59 -7.24 -0.70
N GLU A 473 12.83 -6.86 -1.06
CA GLU A 473 13.96 -7.80 -1.07
C GLU A 473 14.40 -8.15 0.36
N GLY A 474 14.27 -7.20 1.29
CA GLY A 474 14.47 -7.45 2.72
C GLY A 474 13.52 -8.51 3.26
N THR A 475 12.24 -8.44 2.87
CA THR A 475 11.26 -9.48 3.18
C THR A 475 11.70 -10.83 2.63
N ALA A 476 12.16 -10.87 1.37
CA ALA A 476 12.60 -12.10 0.73
C ALA A 476 13.78 -12.75 1.48
N VAL A 477 14.82 -11.97 1.76
CA VAL A 477 16.02 -12.44 2.48
C VAL A 477 15.68 -12.89 3.89
N PHE A 478 14.86 -12.13 4.63
CA PHE A 478 14.47 -12.53 5.99
C PHE A 478 13.67 -13.83 6.01
N LEU A 479 12.69 -13.96 5.11
CA LEU A 479 11.87 -15.17 5.05
C LEU A 479 12.69 -16.38 4.58
N GLU A 480 13.63 -16.20 3.66
CA GLU A 480 14.59 -17.26 3.28
C GLU A 480 15.35 -17.78 4.51
N GLU A 481 15.98 -16.88 5.27
CA GLU A 481 16.75 -17.24 6.47
C GLU A 481 15.87 -17.97 7.49
N LEU A 482 14.71 -17.40 7.81
CA LEU A 482 13.82 -17.92 8.84
C LEU A 482 13.24 -19.28 8.44
N LEU A 483 12.64 -19.38 7.26
CA LEU A 483 11.91 -20.57 6.84
C LEU A 483 12.86 -21.73 6.49
N THR A 484 14.05 -21.44 5.93
CA THR A 484 15.07 -22.47 5.70
C THR A 484 15.52 -23.07 7.01
N GLN A 485 15.84 -22.24 8.02
CA GLN A 485 16.26 -22.72 9.33
C GLN A 485 15.16 -23.55 10.00
N CYS A 486 13.91 -23.08 9.99
CA CYS A 486 12.81 -23.83 10.59
C CYS A 486 12.62 -25.19 9.88
N THR A 487 12.66 -25.22 8.54
CA THR A 487 12.49 -26.46 7.76
C THR A 487 13.60 -27.47 8.04
N HIS A 488 14.84 -27.00 8.16
CA HIS A 488 15.99 -27.85 8.46
C HIS A 488 15.87 -28.52 9.83
N GLU A 489 15.42 -27.77 10.85
CA GLU A 489 15.20 -28.29 12.20
C GLU A 489 14.02 -29.26 12.29
N ASP A 490 12.95 -29.03 11.54
CA ASP A 490 11.80 -29.93 11.45
C ASP A 490 12.19 -31.28 10.84
N GLN A 491 12.97 -31.27 9.75
CA GLN A 491 13.49 -32.48 9.12
C GLN A 491 14.40 -33.29 10.06
N GLN A 492 15.24 -32.62 10.86
CA GLN A 492 16.11 -33.29 11.84
C GLN A 492 15.30 -33.96 12.96
N ARG A 493 14.16 -33.38 13.35
CA ARG A 493 13.26 -33.98 14.37
C ARG A 493 12.51 -35.20 13.86
N GLY A 494 12.20 -35.24 12.58
CA GLY A 494 11.53 -36.38 11.93
C GLY A 494 12.43 -37.62 11.78
N GLN A 495 13.74 -37.52 12.03
CA GLN A 495 14.63 -38.67 11.96
C GLN A 495 14.50 -39.54 13.23
N PRO A 496 14.33 -40.87 13.09
CA PRO A 496 14.18 -41.80 14.20
C PRO A 496 15.51 -41.95 14.95
N SER A 497 15.80 -41.02 15.86
CA SER A 497 16.86 -41.17 16.85
C SER A 497 16.29 -41.90 18.07
N GLY A 498 16.89 -43.05 18.42
CA GLY A 498 16.39 -44.04 19.40
C GLY A 498 16.31 -43.59 20.86
N ARG A 499 16.03 -42.31 21.14
CA ARG A 499 15.78 -41.79 22.49
C ARG A 499 14.65 -40.76 22.44
N ALA A 500 13.45 -41.21 22.78
CA ALA A 500 12.28 -40.35 22.95
C ALA A 500 12.52 -39.36 24.12
N THR A 501 13.01 -38.18 23.80
CA THR A 501 12.91 -37.02 24.70
C THR A 501 11.57 -36.33 24.45
N PRO A 502 10.85 -35.89 25.49
CA PRO A 502 9.58 -35.20 25.30
C PRO A 502 9.80 -33.94 24.45
N SER A 503 9.11 -33.91 23.31
CA SER A 503 9.13 -32.81 22.34
C SER A 503 8.70 -31.50 23.03
N ARG A 504 9.66 -30.65 23.36
CA ARG A 504 9.37 -29.28 23.79
C ARG A 504 8.74 -28.56 22.59
N ALA A 505 7.53 -28.04 22.77
CA ALA A 505 6.83 -27.25 21.76
C ALA A 505 7.75 -26.11 21.28
N VAL A 506 8.07 -26.10 19.99
CA VAL A 506 8.93 -25.07 19.40
C VAL A 506 8.08 -23.87 19.09
N ASN A 507 8.50 -22.70 19.57
CA ASN A 507 8.04 -21.45 19.02
C ASN A 507 8.96 -21.05 17.85
N TRP A 508 8.48 -21.19 16.62
CA TRP A 508 9.23 -20.81 15.41
C TRP A 508 9.46 -19.31 15.29
N PHE A 509 8.67 -18.47 15.97
CA PHE A 509 8.84 -17.01 16.00
C PHE A 509 9.29 -16.54 17.38
N SER A 510 10.16 -17.31 18.05
CA SER A 510 10.78 -16.84 19.28
C SER A 510 11.59 -15.56 19.02
N PRO A 511 11.58 -14.58 19.95
CA PRO A 511 12.32 -13.32 19.76
C PRO A 511 13.79 -13.52 19.42
N ASP A 512 14.46 -14.48 20.09
CA ASP A 512 15.89 -14.75 19.89
C ASP A 512 16.18 -15.28 18.48
N ARG A 513 15.28 -16.12 17.93
CA ARG A 513 15.41 -16.64 16.56
C ARG A 513 15.15 -15.53 15.54
N VAL A 514 14.09 -14.76 15.74
CA VAL A 514 13.71 -13.65 14.85
C VAL A 514 14.83 -12.61 14.79
N ALA A 515 15.38 -12.23 15.94
CA ALA A 515 16.53 -11.33 16.04
C ALA A 515 17.73 -11.85 15.23
N ALA A 516 18.12 -13.12 15.44
CA ALA A 516 19.26 -13.71 14.74
C ALA A 516 19.05 -13.79 13.22
N CYS A 517 17.83 -14.09 12.76
CA CYS A 517 17.52 -14.09 11.33
C CYS A 517 17.50 -12.67 10.75
N ALA A 518 16.96 -11.69 11.49
CA ALA A 518 16.92 -10.30 11.07
C ALA A 518 18.31 -9.69 10.93
N GLU A 519 19.24 -9.99 11.86
CA GLU A 519 20.63 -9.53 11.76
C GLU A 519 21.34 -10.09 10.53
N ARG A 520 21.26 -11.40 10.28
CA ARG A 520 21.84 -12.01 9.07
C ARG A 520 21.24 -11.47 7.79
N ALA A 521 19.91 -11.30 7.78
CA ALA A 521 19.21 -10.73 6.63
C ALA A 521 19.66 -9.29 6.36
N ARG A 522 19.77 -8.46 7.39
CA ARG A 522 20.28 -7.07 7.27
C ARG A 522 21.68 -7.05 6.66
N GLU A 523 22.59 -7.88 7.17
CA GLU A 523 23.97 -7.94 6.66
C GLU A 523 24.03 -8.33 5.18
N ARG A 524 23.21 -9.31 4.77
CA ARG A 524 23.08 -9.74 3.37
C ARG A 524 22.53 -8.63 2.49
N VAL A 525 21.43 -7.98 2.90
CA VAL A 525 20.83 -6.85 2.18
C VAL A 525 21.84 -5.70 2.02
N GLU A 526 22.55 -5.33 3.09
CA GLU A 526 23.56 -4.28 3.05
C GLU A 526 24.75 -4.64 2.15
N ALA A 527 25.16 -5.91 2.12
CA ALA A 527 26.22 -6.38 1.22
C ALA A 527 25.79 -6.26 -0.25
N GLU A 528 24.56 -6.66 -0.57
CA GLU A 528 24.01 -6.58 -1.92
C GLU A 528 23.85 -5.14 -2.39
N LEU A 529 23.30 -4.27 -1.55
CA LEU A 529 23.17 -2.84 -1.87
C LEU A 529 24.54 -2.17 -2.09
N ARG A 530 25.56 -2.53 -1.29
CA ARG A 530 26.93 -2.07 -1.50
C ARG A 530 27.51 -2.58 -2.81
N GLN A 531 27.28 -3.85 -3.15
CA GLN A 531 27.77 -4.40 -4.42
C GLN A 531 27.10 -3.71 -5.61
N ARG A 532 25.79 -3.49 -5.57
CA ARG A 532 25.05 -2.78 -6.62
C ARG A 532 25.56 -1.34 -6.81
N LYS A 533 25.87 -0.62 -5.73
CA LYS A 533 26.47 0.71 -5.80
C LYS A 533 27.85 0.70 -6.48
N LYS A 534 28.65 -0.35 -6.26
CA LYS A 534 29.94 -0.53 -6.96
C LYS A 534 29.73 -0.80 -8.45
N ASP A 535 28.80 -1.68 -8.79
CA ASP A 535 28.51 -2.06 -10.18
C ASP A 535 27.90 -0.90 -10.99
N ALA A 536 27.14 -0.02 -10.33
CA ALA A 536 26.55 1.18 -10.95
C ALA A 536 27.52 2.36 -11.07
N SER A 537 28.68 2.32 -10.40
CA SER A 537 29.67 3.40 -10.49
C SER A 537 30.43 3.29 -11.82
N PRO A 538 30.52 4.36 -12.62
CA PRO A 538 31.27 4.32 -13.88
C PRO A 538 32.74 3.98 -13.59
N PRO A 539 33.42 3.23 -14.48
CA PRO A 539 34.82 2.91 -14.29
C PRO A 539 35.64 4.21 -14.14
N PRO A 540 36.68 4.22 -13.28
CA PRO A 540 37.52 5.41 -13.13
C PRO A 540 38.07 5.79 -14.50
N ARG A 541 37.86 7.06 -14.90
CA ARG A 541 38.40 7.59 -16.16
C ARG A 541 39.90 7.29 -16.18
N PRO A 542 40.45 6.73 -17.29
CA PRO A 542 41.88 6.53 -17.40
C PRO A 542 42.57 7.87 -17.16
N ARG A 543 43.62 7.86 -16.32
CA ARG A 543 44.46 9.03 -16.10
C ARG A 543 44.94 9.51 -17.47
N PRO A 544 44.87 10.82 -17.78
CA PRO A 544 45.43 11.31 -19.03
C PRO A 544 46.91 10.93 -19.06
N GLU A 545 47.28 10.08 -20.02
CA GLU A 545 48.66 9.80 -20.31
C GLU A 545 49.33 11.13 -20.63
N SER A 546 50.40 11.42 -19.90
CA SER A 546 51.29 12.55 -20.14
C SER A 546 51.95 12.35 -21.51
N THR A 547 51.27 12.74 -22.58
CA THR A 547 51.89 12.89 -23.90
C THR A 547 52.74 14.16 -23.88
N THR A 548 54.04 13.97 -23.64
CA THR A 548 55.08 14.92 -24.00
C THR A 548 55.09 15.05 -25.53
N HIS A 549 54.34 16.01 -26.06
CA HIS A 549 54.38 16.37 -27.48
C HIS A 549 55.52 17.38 -27.73
N SER A 550 56.56 16.89 -28.39
CA SER A 550 57.53 17.70 -29.13
C SER A 550 56.83 18.44 -30.27
N LEU A 551 57.01 19.77 -30.32
CA LEU A 551 56.53 20.66 -31.38
C LEU A 551 57.24 20.38 -32.71
N PRO A 552 56.52 20.41 -33.85
CA PRO A 552 57.11 20.83 -35.11
C PRO A 552 56.42 22.08 -35.68
N THR A 553 57.27 23.09 -35.87
CA THR A 553 57.42 23.95 -37.04
C THR A 553 56.19 24.47 -37.79
N THR A 554 55.99 25.78 -37.62
CA THR A 554 55.30 26.76 -38.46
C THR A 554 55.33 26.48 -39.97
N VAL A 555 54.15 26.51 -40.59
CA VAL A 555 53.97 26.81 -42.02
C VAL A 555 52.91 27.89 -42.15
N GLU A 556 53.29 28.97 -42.82
CA GLU A 556 52.52 30.17 -43.13
C GLU A 556 51.33 29.90 -44.07
N LEU A 557 50.24 30.66 -43.89
CA LEU A 557 49.16 30.80 -44.88
C LEU A 557 48.98 32.29 -45.22
N PRO A 558 48.76 32.63 -46.51
CA PRO A 558 48.72 34.01 -46.97
C PRO A 558 47.32 34.63 -46.91
N HIS A 559 47.33 35.95 -46.81
CA HIS A 559 46.20 36.88 -46.93
C HIS A 559 45.35 36.68 -48.20
N ALA A 560 44.02 36.74 -48.04
CA ALA A 560 43.11 37.29 -49.04
C ALA A 560 41.89 37.92 -48.35
N ALA A 561 41.53 39.10 -48.82
CA ALA A 561 40.53 40.00 -48.25
C ALA A 561 39.12 39.76 -48.81
N LEU A 562 38.11 39.83 -47.95
CA LEU A 562 36.92 40.70 -48.02
C LEU A 562 36.04 40.49 -46.78
#